data_AF-A0A935YRU4-F1
#
_entry.id   AF-A0A935YRU4-F1
#
_cell.length_a   1.000
_cell.length_b   1.000
_cell.length_c   1.000
_cell.angle_alpha   90.00
_cell.angle_beta   90.00
_cell.angle_gamma   90.00
#
_symmetry.space_group_name_H-M   'P 1'
#
loop_
_entity.id
_entity.type
_entity.pdbx_description
1 polymer ?
#
loop_
_entity_poly.entity_id
_entity_poly.type
_entity_poly.pdbx_seq_one_letter_code
_entity_poly.pdbx_strand_id
1 'polypeptide(L)'
;MHNAPTRSRPLTALFMLATFAVLVTSGIVLYFTPSGRTARALDWHVMFLDKWEWQNLHTAFGLFFLCAAVAHIWLNRKPLAHYLQQRIAARRATIQAAASQMASTPAQRSTFRIEPVIVVLLCALLVAAAIRPMPPISYLFDARQEARDVWGAGPTSPGHDGLGNNRPIHNGQR
;
A
#
# COMPACT_ATOMS: atom_id res chain seq x y z
N MET A 1 43.46 -14.34 -7.88
CA MET A 1 42.45 -14.53 -6.82
C MET A 1 41.08 -14.36 -7.46
N HIS A 2 40.31 -15.45 -7.57
CA HIS A 2 39.04 -15.50 -8.29
C HIS A 2 37.95 -14.91 -7.37
N ASN A 3 37.45 -13.71 -7.68
CA ASN A 3 36.33 -13.13 -6.96
C ASN A 3 35.08 -13.96 -7.32
N ALA A 4 34.76 -14.96 -6.52
CA ALA A 4 33.49 -15.67 -6.66
C ALA A 4 32.35 -14.64 -6.59
N PRO A 5 31.42 -14.60 -7.56
CA PRO A 5 30.32 -13.65 -7.52
C PRO A 5 29.53 -13.89 -6.23
N THR A 6 29.45 -12.87 -5.38
CA THR A 6 28.80 -12.98 -4.08
C THR A 6 27.31 -13.29 -4.29
N ARG A 7 26.90 -14.51 -3.94
CA ARG A 7 25.51 -15.01 -4.06
C ARG A 7 24.50 -14.22 -3.22
N SER A 8 24.96 -13.28 -2.40
CA SER A 8 24.14 -12.46 -1.50
C SER A 8 23.16 -11.52 -2.22
N ARG A 9 23.48 -11.06 -3.43
CA ARG A 9 22.62 -10.14 -4.20
C ARG A 9 21.31 -10.81 -4.66
N PRO A 10 21.34 -11.96 -5.37
CA PRO A 10 20.11 -12.68 -5.71
C PRO A 10 19.41 -13.26 -4.47
N LEU A 11 20.16 -13.66 -3.44
CA LEU A 11 19.57 -14.15 -2.18
C LEU A 11 18.70 -13.08 -1.51
N THR A 12 19.19 -11.84 -1.42
CA THR A 12 18.44 -10.73 -0.81
C THR A 12 17.16 -10.42 -1.60
N ALA A 13 17.21 -10.50 -2.94
CA ALA A 13 16.04 -10.31 -3.79
C ALA A 13 14.99 -11.42 -3.60
N LEU A 14 15.42 -12.68 -3.54
CA LEU A 14 14.54 -13.83 -3.26
C LEU A 14 13.92 -13.73 -1.86
N PHE A 15 14.71 -13.36 -0.85
CA PHE A 15 14.22 -13.15 0.51
C PHE A 15 13.19 -12.01 0.59
N MET A 16 13.45 -10.90 -0.12
CA MET A 16 12.51 -9.78 -0.21
C MET A 16 11.20 -10.19 -0.91
N LEU A 17 11.27 -11.02 -1.96
CA LEU A 17 10.08 -11.56 -2.64
C LEU A 17 9.29 -12.51 -1.73
N ALA A 18 9.97 -13.39 -1.00
CA ALA A 18 9.33 -14.33 -0.08
C ALA A 18 8.63 -13.59 1.07
N THR A 19 9.30 -12.62 1.68
CA THR A 19 8.70 -11.79 2.75
C THR A 19 7.55 -10.93 2.24
N PHE A 20 7.64 -10.41 1.02
CA PHE A 20 6.53 -9.72 0.36
C PHE A 20 5.32 -10.62 0.13
N ALA A 21 5.52 -11.87 -0.33
CA ALA A 21 4.42 -12.82 -0.52
C ALA A 21 3.67 -13.10 0.80
N VAL A 22 4.41 -13.29 1.90
CA VAL A 22 3.81 -13.46 3.24
C VAL A 22 3.05 -12.21 3.67
N LEU A 23 3.58 -11.01 3.43
CA LEU A 23 2.91 -9.74 3.74
C LEU A 23 1.61 -9.55 2.97
N VAL A 24 1.59 -9.88 1.68
CA VAL A 24 0.38 -9.80 0.85
C VAL A 24 -0.66 -10.78 1.35
N THR A 25 -0.29 -12.05 1.55
CA THR A 25 -1.22 -13.08 2.05
C THR A 25 -1.80 -12.70 3.41
N SER A 26 -0.95 -12.32 4.37
CA SER A 26 -1.40 -11.90 5.69
C SER A 26 -2.23 -10.61 5.65
N GLY A 27 -1.89 -9.65 4.79
CA GLY A 27 -2.68 -8.43 4.59
C GLY A 27 -4.08 -8.69 4.03
N ILE A 28 -4.20 -9.63 3.08
CA ILE A 28 -5.50 -10.07 2.54
C ILE A 28 -6.33 -10.73 3.65
N VAL A 29 -5.73 -11.64 4.43
CA VAL A 29 -6.42 -12.30 5.55
C VAL A 29 -6.92 -11.27 6.57
N LEU A 30 -6.07 -10.32 6.95
CA LEU A 30 -6.41 -9.24 7.90
C LEU A 30 -7.50 -8.31 7.38
N TYR A 31 -7.56 -8.10 6.06
CA TYR A 31 -8.57 -7.26 5.43
C TYR A 31 -9.99 -7.84 5.61
N PHE A 32 -10.14 -9.16 5.48
CA PHE A 32 -11.40 -9.87 5.71
C PHE A 32 -11.71 -10.16 7.18
N THR A 33 -10.73 -10.04 8.06
CA THR A 33 -10.91 -10.42 9.46
C THR A 33 -11.94 -9.51 10.16
N PRO A 34 -12.92 -10.08 10.88
CA PRO A 34 -13.92 -9.30 11.59
C PRO A 34 -13.34 -8.47 12.75
N SER A 35 -14.18 -7.59 13.31
CA SER A 35 -13.82 -6.77 14.47
C SER A 35 -13.34 -7.65 15.65
N GLY A 36 -12.45 -7.13 16.50
CA GLY A 36 -11.82 -7.93 17.57
C GLY A 36 -12.79 -8.55 18.58
N ARG A 37 -14.00 -7.98 18.74
CA ARG A 37 -15.07 -8.55 19.57
C ARG A 37 -15.76 -9.73 18.88
N THR A 38 -16.15 -9.56 17.63
CA THR A 38 -16.81 -10.60 16.82
C THR A 38 -15.88 -11.78 16.56
N ALA A 39 -14.59 -11.53 16.34
CA ALA A 39 -13.57 -12.57 16.15
C ALA A 39 -13.44 -13.49 17.38
N ARG A 40 -13.51 -12.93 18.60
CA ARG A 40 -13.51 -13.72 19.85
C ARG A 40 -14.81 -14.49 20.07
N ALA A 41 -15.94 -13.90 19.67
CA ALA A 41 -17.25 -14.53 19.84
C ALA A 41 -17.46 -15.71 18.87
N LEU A 42 -16.86 -15.65 17.68
CA LEU A 42 -16.99 -16.68 16.64
C LEU A 42 -15.84 -17.69 16.64
N ASP A 43 -14.91 -17.59 17.60
CA ASP A 43 -13.67 -18.39 17.62
C ASP A 43 -13.00 -18.41 16.24
N TRP A 44 -12.77 -17.21 15.68
CA TRP A 44 -12.37 -17.05 14.29
C TRP A 44 -10.96 -17.58 14.06
N HIS A 45 -10.87 -18.65 13.27
CA HIS A 45 -9.61 -19.25 12.85
C HIS A 45 -9.59 -19.35 11.32
N VAL A 46 -8.48 -18.92 10.71
CA VAL A 46 -8.22 -19.15 9.28
C VAL A 46 -6.90 -19.86 9.15
N MET A 47 -6.92 -21.02 8.49
CA MET A 47 -5.74 -21.88 8.29
C MET A 47 -5.03 -22.20 9.63
N PHE A 48 -5.82 -22.53 10.66
CA PHE A 48 -5.37 -22.84 12.03
C PHE A 48 -4.77 -21.68 12.83
N LEU A 49 -4.75 -20.48 12.28
CA LEU A 49 -4.24 -19.29 12.97
C LEU A 49 -5.38 -18.36 13.38
N ASP A 50 -5.26 -17.86 14.59
CA ASP A 50 -6.09 -16.80 15.13
C ASP A 50 -5.80 -15.46 14.44
N LYS A 51 -6.77 -14.54 14.51
CA LYS A 51 -6.59 -13.14 14.08
C LYS A 51 -5.29 -12.51 14.59
N TRP A 52 -4.96 -12.75 15.86
CA TRP A 52 -3.82 -12.15 16.53
C TRP A 52 -2.51 -12.71 15.99
N GLU A 53 -2.48 -14.01 15.69
CA GLU A 53 -1.31 -14.67 15.12
C GLU A 53 -1.04 -14.18 13.71
N TRP A 54 -2.09 -14.02 12.89
CA TRP A 54 -1.98 -13.39 11.57
C TRP A 54 -1.44 -11.95 11.65
N GLN A 55 -1.90 -11.17 12.63
CA GLN A 55 -1.43 -9.79 12.84
C GLN A 55 0.03 -9.75 13.31
N ASN A 56 0.43 -10.67 14.19
CA ASN A 56 1.82 -10.82 14.63
C ASN A 56 2.73 -11.22 13.46
N LEU A 57 2.31 -12.19 12.65
CA LEU A 57 3.02 -12.62 11.45
C LEU A 57 3.22 -11.45 10.48
N HIS A 58 2.15 -10.72 10.17
CA HIS A 58 2.20 -9.55 9.28
C HIS A 58 3.20 -8.50 9.78
N THR A 59 3.14 -8.17 11.08
CA THR A 59 4.01 -7.15 11.68
C THR A 59 5.47 -7.58 11.68
N ALA A 60 5.76 -8.83 12.06
CA ALA A 60 7.11 -9.37 12.10
C ALA A 60 7.74 -9.45 10.69
N PHE A 61 6.99 -9.96 9.71
CA PHE A 61 7.44 -10.02 8.31
C PHE A 61 7.56 -8.63 7.69
N GLY A 62 6.76 -7.66 8.13
CA GLY A 62 6.89 -6.24 7.76
C GLY A 62 8.24 -5.67 8.16
N LEU A 63 8.68 -5.96 9.39
CA LEU A 63 9.99 -5.56 9.88
C LEU A 63 11.12 -6.26 9.09
N PHE A 64 11.02 -7.56 8.83
CA PHE A 64 12.02 -8.29 8.03
C PHE A 64 12.10 -7.77 6.60
N PHE A 65 10.96 -7.45 5.98
CA PHE A 65 10.92 -6.86 4.65
C PHE A 65 11.60 -5.49 4.63
N LEU A 66 11.40 -4.65 5.66
CA LEU A 66 12.06 -3.36 5.78
C LEU A 66 13.59 -3.53 5.89
N CYS A 67 14.06 -4.44 6.74
CA CYS A 67 15.49 -4.76 6.85
C CYS A 67 16.06 -5.29 5.53
N ALA A 68 15.33 -6.16 4.84
CA ALA A 68 15.71 -6.69 3.53
C ALA A 68 15.77 -5.60 2.46
N ALA A 69 14.84 -4.64 2.47
CA ALA A 69 14.82 -3.50 1.55
C ALA A 69 16.06 -2.61 1.73
N VAL A 70 16.44 -2.31 2.98
CA VAL A 70 17.67 -1.56 3.29
C VAL A 70 18.90 -2.33 2.81
N ALA A 71 18.99 -3.62 3.11
CA ALA A 71 20.08 -4.47 2.64
C ALA A 71 20.15 -4.53 1.10
N HIS A 72 19.00 -4.62 0.42
CA HIS A 72 18.91 -4.62 -1.03
C HIS A 72 19.45 -3.33 -1.64
N ILE A 73 19.07 -2.17 -1.11
CA ILE A 73 19.56 -0.86 -1.56
C ILE A 73 21.07 -0.77 -1.32
N TRP A 74 21.56 -1.20 -0.16
CA TRP A 74 22.97 -1.12 0.18
C TRP A 74 23.85 -2.00 -0.72
N LEU A 75 23.41 -3.23 -1.02
CA LEU A 75 24.10 -4.14 -1.94
C LEU A 75 24.05 -3.66 -3.40
N ASN A 76 23.04 -2.88 -3.78
CA ASN A 76 22.84 -2.39 -5.14
C ASN A 76 23.16 -0.90 -5.34
N ARG A 77 23.78 -0.25 -4.35
CA ARG A 77 24.16 1.18 -4.42
C ARG A 77 25.04 1.54 -5.61
N LYS A 78 25.97 0.65 -6.02
CA LYS A 78 26.90 0.89 -7.14
C LYS A 78 26.19 0.92 -8.50
N PRO A 79 25.40 -0.11 -8.88
CA PRO A 79 24.54 -0.05 -10.07
C PRO A 79 23.58 1.13 -10.06
N LEU A 80 22.96 1.44 -8.91
CA LEU A 80 22.00 2.52 -8.80
C LEU A 80 22.66 3.88 -9.07
N ALA A 81 23.84 4.12 -8.48
CA ALA A 81 24.62 5.32 -8.71
C ALA A 81 25.07 5.43 -10.17
N HIS A 82 25.52 4.35 -10.79
CA HIS A 82 25.93 4.34 -12.20
C HIS A 82 24.74 4.63 -13.14
N TYR A 83 23.59 4.00 -12.90
CA TYR A 83 22.37 4.28 -13.66
C TYR A 83 21.93 5.74 -13.53
N LEU A 84 21.97 6.29 -12.31
CA LEU A 84 21.62 7.68 -12.06
C LEU A 84 22.61 8.65 -12.73
N GLN A 85 23.91 8.37 -12.61
CA GLN A 85 24.98 9.14 -13.28
C GLN A 85 24.84 9.11 -14.79
N GLN A 86 24.58 7.95 -15.39
CA GLN A 86 24.33 7.81 -16.83
C GLN A 86 23.09 8.60 -17.27
N ARG A 87 22.00 8.56 -16.51
CA ARG A 87 20.80 9.37 -16.80
C ARG A 87 21.06 10.87 -16.65
N ILE A 88 21.81 11.29 -15.65
CA ILE A 88 22.18 12.72 -15.47
C ILE A 88 23.09 13.17 -16.62
N ALA A 89 24.07 12.36 -17.00
CA ALA A 89 24.96 12.64 -18.13
C ALA A 89 24.19 12.71 -19.46
N ALA A 90 23.28 11.77 -19.73
CA ALA A 90 22.43 11.78 -20.91
C ALA A 90 21.49 13.00 -20.95
N ARG A 91 20.94 13.41 -19.79
CA ARG A 91 20.16 14.66 -19.68
C ARG A 91 21.02 15.90 -19.91
N ARG A 92 22.26 15.93 -19.40
CA ARG A 92 23.19 17.03 -19.66
C ARG A 92 23.59 17.12 -21.14
N ALA A 93 23.85 15.99 -21.78
CA ALA A 93 24.19 15.92 -23.20
C ALA A 93 23.03 16.38 -24.10
N THR A 94 21.78 16.00 -23.77
CA THR A 94 20.60 16.49 -24.50
C THR A 94 20.33 17.98 -24.27
N ILE A 95 20.53 18.48 -23.04
CA ILE A 95 20.44 19.93 -22.74
C ILE A 95 21.54 20.70 -23.46
N GLN A 96 22.78 20.20 -23.48
CA GLN A 96 23.91 20.84 -24.18
C GLN A 96 23.73 20.82 -25.70
N ALA A 97 23.21 19.71 -26.26
CA ALA A 97 22.87 19.61 -27.67
C ALA A 97 21.68 20.52 -28.05
N ALA A 98 20.71 20.72 -27.15
CA ALA A 98 19.64 21.69 -27.33
C ALA A 98 20.16 23.14 -27.19
N ALA A 99 21.10 23.39 -26.28
CA ALA A 99 21.72 24.70 -26.07
C ALA A 99 22.62 25.12 -27.24
N SER A 100 23.35 24.18 -27.86
CA SER A 100 24.16 24.47 -29.06
C SER A 100 23.32 24.70 -30.32
N GLN A 101 22.10 24.14 -30.37
CA GLN A 101 21.11 24.43 -31.42
C GLN A 101 20.38 25.76 -31.20
N MET A 102 20.43 26.34 -29.99
CA MET A 102 19.76 27.58 -29.62
C MET A 102 20.51 28.86 -30.06
N ALA A 103 21.68 28.72 -30.70
CA ALA A 103 22.43 29.84 -31.25
C ALA A 103 21.83 30.43 -32.55
N SER A 104 20.76 29.86 -33.12
CA SER A 104 20.13 30.38 -34.35
C SER A 104 18.60 30.33 -34.44
N THR A 105 17.84 30.07 -33.37
CA THR A 105 16.36 30.10 -33.43
C THR A 105 15.72 30.46 -32.07
N PRO A 106 14.90 31.51 -31.96
CA PRO A 106 14.16 31.80 -30.73
C PRO A 106 12.95 30.86 -30.61
N ALA A 107 12.62 30.50 -29.37
CA ALA A 107 11.42 29.76 -28.95
C ALA A 107 11.46 28.22 -28.97
N GLN A 108 12.51 27.58 -28.44
CA GLN A 108 12.35 26.22 -27.91
C GLN A 108 11.79 26.29 -26.48
N ARG A 109 10.45 26.41 -26.41
CA ARG A 109 9.64 26.36 -25.19
C ARG A 109 10.03 25.11 -24.40
N SER A 110 10.41 25.29 -23.14
CA SER A 110 10.73 24.20 -22.23
C SER A 110 9.56 23.22 -22.17
N THR A 111 9.73 22.02 -22.73
CA THR A 111 8.80 20.92 -22.48
C THR A 111 9.06 20.46 -21.05
N PHE A 112 8.51 21.19 -20.08
CA PHE A 112 8.44 20.77 -18.70
C PHE A 112 7.79 19.40 -18.70
N ARG A 113 8.59 18.35 -18.48
CA ARG A 113 8.10 16.98 -18.42
C ARG A 113 7.17 16.94 -17.23
N ILE A 114 5.86 16.86 -17.49
CA ILE A 114 4.82 16.86 -16.45
C ILE A 114 4.84 15.52 -15.69
N GLU A 115 5.52 14.48 -16.21
CA GLU A 115 5.68 13.15 -15.62
C GLU A 115 5.94 13.13 -14.09
N PRO A 116 6.96 13.82 -13.53
CA PRO A 116 7.16 13.87 -12.07
C PRO A 116 6.03 14.58 -11.32
N VAL A 117 5.43 15.61 -11.91
CA VAL A 117 4.30 16.33 -11.31
C VAL A 117 3.06 15.45 -11.28
N ILE A 118 2.82 14.65 -12.33
CA ILE A 118 1.75 13.65 -12.38
C ILE A 118 1.95 12.61 -11.28
N VAL A 119 3.16 12.10 -11.08
CA VAL A 119 3.42 11.11 -10.01
C VAL A 119 3.22 11.71 -8.62
N VAL A 120 3.71 12.93 -8.38
CA VAL A 120 3.53 13.63 -7.09
C VAL A 120 2.05 13.93 -6.84
N LEU A 121 1.32 14.40 -7.86
CA LEU A 121 -0.12 14.64 -7.77
C LEU A 121 -0.92 13.36 -7.59
N LEU A 122 -0.52 12.26 -8.25
CA LEU A 122 -1.13 10.94 -8.07
C LEU A 122 -0.91 10.42 -6.65
N CYS A 123 0.31 10.53 -6.11
CA CYS A 123 0.60 10.20 -4.71
C CYS A 123 -0.21 11.07 -3.74
N ALA A 124 -0.27 12.38 -3.97
CA ALA A 124 -1.05 13.30 -3.13
C ALA A 124 -2.56 13.02 -3.23
N LEU A 125 -3.06 12.68 -4.42
CA LEU A 125 -4.45 12.29 -4.64
C LEU A 125 -4.77 10.95 -3.99
N LEU A 126 -3.87 9.97 -4.05
CA LEU A 126 -4.04 8.69 -3.32
C LEU A 126 -4.08 8.90 -1.81
N VAL A 127 -3.23 9.78 -1.26
CA VAL A 127 -3.27 10.16 0.15
C VAL A 127 -4.57 10.90 0.50
N ALA A 128 -5.01 11.84 -0.36
CA ALA A 128 -6.25 12.57 -0.15
C ALA A 128 -7.49 11.68 -0.26
N ALA A 129 -7.51 10.73 -1.18
CA ALA A 129 -8.56 9.72 -1.37
C ALA A 129 -8.57 8.65 -0.27
N ALA A 130 -7.45 8.46 0.44
CA ALA A 130 -7.43 7.66 1.66
C ALA A 130 -8.06 8.41 2.87
N ILE A 131 -7.94 9.74 2.91
CA ILE A 131 -8.47 10.59 4.00
C ILE A 131 -9.93 10.98 3.76
N ARG A 132 -10.34 11.14 2.49
CA ARG A 132 -11.73 11.41 2.09
C ARG A 132 -12.26 10.21 1.32
N PRO A 133 -13.39 9.59 1.73
CA PRO A 133 -13.97 8.44 1.02
C PRO A 133 -14.40 8.87 -0.39
N MET A 134 -13.48 8.75 -1.35
CA MET A 134 -13.71 9.03 -2.76
C MET A 134 -13.63 7.71 -3.54
N PRO A 135 -14.54 7.47 -4.51
CA PRO A 135 -14.44 6.32 -5.40
C PRO A 135 -13.15 6.47 -6.24
N PRO A 136 -12.34 5.42 -6.46
CA PRO A 136 -12.65 3.99 -6.37
C PRO A 136 -12.25 3.29 -5.06
N ILE A 137 -11.60 3.96 -4.10
CA ILE A 137 -11.12 3.32 -2.86
C ILE A 137 -12.28 3.05 -1.90
N SER A 138 -13.35 3.84 -1.96
CA SER A 138 -14.58 3.61 -1.17
C SER A 138 -15.13 2.20 -1.35
N TYR A 139 -15.09 1.61 -2.56
CA TYR A 139 -15.55 0.25 -2.81
C TYR A 139 -14.84 -0.81 -1.95
N LEU A 140 -13.55 -0.61 -1.64
CA LEU A 140 -12.82 -1.49 -0.72
C LEU A 140 -13.27 -1.29 0.73
N PHE A 141 -13.67 -0.09 1.11
CA PHE A 141 -14.20 0.14 2.46
C PHE A 141 -15.63 -0.40 2.60
N ASP A 142 -16.45 -0.24 1.55
CA ASP A 142 -17.82 -0.75 1.47
C ASP A 142 -17.83 -2.29 1.46
N ALA A 143 -16.99 -2.94 0.64
CA ALA A 143 -16.85 -4.40 0.63
C ALA A 143 -16.37 -4.97 1.97
N ARG A 144 -15.49 -4.25 2.67
CA ARG A 144 -15.08 -4.62 4.04
C ARG A 144 -16.22 -4.44 5.03
N GLN A 145 -17.05 -3.41 4.86
CA GLN A 145 -18.19 -3.14 5.72
C GLN A 145 -19.29 -4.18 5.54
N GLU A 146 -19.60 -4.54 4.30
CA GLU A 146 -20.50 -5.65 3.95
C GLU A 146 -20.01 -6.97 4.55
N ALA A 147 -18.72 -7.30 4.37
CA ALA A 147 -18.13 -8.48 5.00
C ALA A 147 -18.28 -8.45 6.53
N ARG A 148 -18.10 -7.29 7.17
CA ARG A 148 -18.30 -7.11 8.62
C ARG A 148 -19.75 -7.29 9.06
N ASP A 149 -20.71 -6.86 8.25
CA ASP A 149 -22.14 -6.97 8.55
C ASP A 149 -22.60 -8.43 8.47
N VAL A 150 -22.07 -9.22 7.52
CA VAL A 150 -22.28 -10.68 7.45
C VAL A 150 -21.80 -11.37 8.73
N TRP A 151 -20.65 -10.96 9.28
CA TRP A 151 -20.16 -11.48 10.57
C TRP A 151 -20.96 -10.97 11.78
N GLY A 152 -21.52 -9.76 11.69
CA GLY A 152 -22.34 -9.15 12.73
C GLY A 152 -23.71 -9.80 12.88
N ALA A 153 -24.25 -10.34 11.78
CA ALA A 153 -25.54 -11.02 11.71
C ALA A 153 -25.47 -12.50 12.09
N GLY A 154 -24.65 -12.88 13.08
CA GLY A 154 -24.43 -14.27 13.49
C GLY A 154 -25.72 -15.10 13.64
N PRO A 155 -25.65 -16.45 13.59
CA PRO A 155 -26.79 -17.37 13.38
C PRO A 155 -27.92 -17.33 14.44
N THR A 156 -27.87 -16.41 15.40
CA THR A 156 -28.95 -16.11 16.34
C THR A 156 -29.38 -14.65 16.19
N SER A 157 -30.26 -14.39 15.23
CA SER A 157 -31.32 -13.38 15.39
C SER A 157 -32.57 -13.82 14.62
N PRO A 158 -33.30 -14.86 15.09
CA PRO A 158 -34.69 -14.99 14.71
C PRO A 158 -35.46 -13.86 15.40
N GLY A 159 -35.85 -12.85 14.63
CA GLY A 159 -36.72 -11.76 15.08
C GLY A 159 -35.99 -10.54 15.61
N HIS A 160 -35.67 -9.61 14.71
CA HIS A 160 -35.93 -8.20 15.02
C HIS A 160 -36.86 -7.69 13.93
N ASP A 161 -38.13 -8.03 14.10
CA ASP A 161 -39.25 -7.40 13.43
C ASP A 161 -39.13 -5.88 13.57
N GLY A 162 -39.50 -5.19 12.50
CA GLY A 162 -39.41 -3.74 12.35
C GLY A 162 -40.07 -2.96 13.48
N LEU A 163 -39.28 -2.57 14.48
CA LEU A 163 -39.63 -1.51 15.40
C LEU A 163 -38.76 -0.30 15.13
N GLY A 164 -39.33 0.58 14.30
CA GLY A 164 -38.87 1.93 14.09
C GLY A 164 -38.69 2.64 15.43
N ASN A 165 -37.45 3.06 15.70
CA ASN A 165 -37.14 4.01 16.74
C ASN A 165 -37.47 5.42 16.22
N ASN A 166 -38.77 5.68 16.01
CA ASN A 166 -39.32 7.02 15.93
C ASN A 166 -39.64 7.40 17.38
N ARG A 167 -38.78 8.18 18.03
CA ARG A 167 -39.09 8.76 19.34
C ARG A 167 -39.88 10.05 19.12
N PRO A 168 -41.17 10.15 19.51
CA PRO A 168 -41.79 11.45 19.67
C PRO A 168 -41.37 12.00 21.03
N ILE A 169 -40.62 13.10 20.99
CA ILE A 169 -40.37 13.97 22.14
C ILE A 169 -41.69 14.58 22.60
N HIS A 170 -42.34 13.97 23.60
CA HIS A 170 -43.47 14.61 24.27
C HIS A 170 -42.95 15.47 25.43
N ASN A 171 -42.83 16.77 25.16
CA ASN A 171 -42.61 17.81 26.17
C ASN A 171 -43.94 18.10 26.86
N GLY A 172 -44.15 17.49 28.03
CA GLY A 172 -45.31 17.71 28.88
C GLY A 172 -44.95 18.65 30.03
N GLN A 173 -45.51 19.85 29.98
CA GLN A 173 -45.51 20.82 31.08
C GLN A 173 -46.16 20.25 32.34
N ARG A 174 -45.56 20.53 33.50
CA ARG A 174 -46.14 21.32 34.62
C ARG A 174 -45.13 21.46 35.75
#